data_AF-A0A5D4TDE8-F1
#
_entry.id   AF-A0A5D4TDE8-F1
#
_cell.length_a   1.000
_cell.length_b   1.000
_cell.length_c   1.000
_cell.angle_alpha   90.00
_cell.angle_beta   90.00
_cell.angle_gamma   90.00
#
_symmetry.space_group_name_H-M   'P 1'
#
loop_
_entity.id
_entity.type
_entity.pdbx_description
1 polymer ?
#
loop_
_entity_poly.entity_id
_entity_poly.type
_entity_poly.pdbx_seq_one_letter_code
_entity_poly.pdbx_strand_id
1 'polypeptide(L)'
;MASNFFINQSIVIHHLKIGGISNSSVFQIGSAGVIKSLSNLYNTGNFEGPAPVSSAEIAQEQQNETPPSSSEIFVPLTGSG
;
A
#
# COMPACT_ATOMS: atom_id res chain seq x y z
N MET A 1 33.97 22.67 21.91
CA MET A 1 33.67 23.11 23.28
C MET A 1 32.21 22.77 23.54
N ALA A 2 31.93 21.72 24.31
CA ALA A 2 30.56 21.30 24.60
C ALA A 2 29.98 22.22 25.68
N SER A 3 28.84 22.85 25.42
CA SER A 3 28.11 23.63 26.42
C SER A 3 27.26 22.69 27.28
N ASN A 4 27.36 22.85 28.60
CA ASN A 4 26.46 22.19 29.54
C ASN A 4 25.09 22.89 29.48
N PHE A 5 24.09 22.24 28.88
CA PHE A 5 22.72 22.73 28.85
C PHE A 5 21.90 22.08 29.97
N PHE A 6 21.36 22.92 30.86
CA PHE A 6 20.43 22.49 31.90
C PHE A 6 19.02 22.87 31.47
N ILE A 7 18.20 21.87 31.14
CA ILE A 7 16.88 22.08 30.54
C ILE A 7 15.86 21.42 31.46
N ASN A 8 15.05 22.23 32.13
CA ASN A 8 13.91 21.75 32.90
C ASN A 8 12.64 21.85 32.05
N GLN A 9 12.02 20.71 31.75
CA GLN A 9 10.78 20.66 30.94
C GLN A 9 9.71 19.88 31.70
N SER A 10 8.56 20.52 31.89
CA SER A 10 7.33 19.86 32.32
C SER A 10 6.38 19.82 31.14
N ILE A 11 6.17 18.63 30.58
CA ILE A 11 5.37 18.44 29.37
C ILE A 11 4.22 17.50 29.72
N VAL A 12 2.99 18.02 29.68
CA VAL A 12 1.77 17.25 29.95
C VAL A 12 0.97 17.12 28.68
N ILE A 13 0.92 15.90 28.14
CA ILE A 13 0.18 15.57 26.93
C ILE A 13 -1.02 14.71 27.33
N HIS A 14 -2.22 15.25 27.18
CA HIS A 14 -3.46 14.57 27.53
C HIS A 14 -3.92 13.58 26.46
N HIS A 15 -3.65 13.90 25.20
CA HIS A 15 -3.94 13.01 24.07
C HIS A 15 -3.02 13.36 22.92
N LEU A 16 -2.41 12.34 22.31
CA LEU A 16 -1.56 12.49 21.14
C LEU A 16 -1.78 11.31 20.22
N LYS A 17 -2.25 11.60 19.00
CA LYS A 17 -2.50 10.61 17.97
C LYS A 17 -1.63 10.93 16.76
N ILE A 18 -0.73 10.03 16.43
CA ILE A 18 0.05 10.06 15.20
C ILE A 18 -0.68 9.18 14.20
N GLY A 19 -1.23 9.79 13.14
CA GLY A 19 -2.03 9.07 12.14
C GLY A 19 -1.21 8.21 11.18
N GLY A 20 0.08 8.50 11.03
CA GLY A 20 0.99 7.76 10.19
C GLY A 20 2.39 8.35 10.28
N ILE A 21 3.39 7.50 10.14
CA ILE A 21 4.81 7.86 10.09
C ILE A 21 5.37 7.22 8.83
N SER A 22 5.88 8.06 7.94
CA SER A 22 6.54 7.63 6.71
C SER A 22 8.04 7.46 6.93
N ASN A 23 8.75 6.92 5.96
CA ASN A 23 10.19 6.74 6.02
C ASN A 23 10.88 8.08 6.36
N SER A 24 11.82 8.05 7.32
CA SER A 24 12.50 9.24 7.88
C SER A 24 11.64 10.23 8.66
N SER A 25 10.48 9.81 9.14
CA SER A 25 9.72 10.67 10.06
C SER A 25 10.39 10.69 11.43
N VAL A 26 10.60 11.89 11.98
CA VAL A 26 10.99 12.07 13.37
C VAL A 26 9.98 12.98 14.03
N PHE A 27 9.44 12.50 15.15
CA PHE A 27 8.53 13.26 15.99
C PHE A 27 9.18 13.43 17.36
N GLN A 28 9.59 14.65 17.68
CA GLN A 28 10.28 14.95 18.92
C GLN A 28 9.46 15.86 19.82
N ILE A 29 9.36 15.45 21.08
CA ILE A 29 8.84 16.24 22.20
C ILE A 29 9.97 16.50 23.18
N GLY A 30 10.11 17.75 23.62
CA GLY A 30 11.22 18.18 24.46
C GLY A 30 12.45 18.57 23.64
N SER A 31 13.62 18.60 24.28
CA SER A 31 14.82 19.17 23.68
C SER A 31 15.58 18.17 22.80
N ALA A 32 15.86 18.60 21.57
CA ALA A 32 16.54 17.85 20.54
C ALA A 32 18.01 18.23 20.41
N GLY A 33 18.86 17.23 20.17
CA GLY A 33 20.15 17.46 19.54
C GLY A 33 20.01 17.57 18.01
N VAL A 34 21.12 17.39 17.29
CA VAL A 34 21.07 17.29 15.83
C VAL A 34 20.41 15.96 15.43
N ILE A 35 19.24 16.04 14.81
CA ILE A 35 18.55 14.89 14.22
C ILE A 35 18.90 14.83 12.73
N LYS A 36 19.39 13.68 12.27
CA LYS A 36 19.63 13.40 10.86
C LYS A 36 18.72 12.27 10.39
N SER A 37 17.54 12.62 9.91
CA SER A 37 16.63 11.64 9.29
C SER A 37 17.08 11.37 7.86
N LEU A 38 17.38 10.12 7.53
CA LEU A 38 17.81 9.71 6.19
C LEU A 38 16.95 8.56 5.67
N SER A 39 16.34 8.78 4.51
CA SER A 39 15.52 7.79 3.83
C SER A 39 16.09 7.53 2.46
N ASN A 40 16.73 6.37 2.33
CA ASN A 40 17.11 5.85 1.04
C ASN A 40 16.08 4.81 0.62
N LEU A 41 15.26 5.16 -0.38
CA LEU A 41 14.26 4.26 -0.94
C LEU A 41 14.87 3.56 -2.16
N TYR A 42 15.42 2.37 -1.96
CA TYR A 42 15.98 1.57 -3.05
C TYR A 42 14.96 0.54 -3.52
N ASN A 43 14.42 0.72 -4.73
CA ASN A 43 13.63 -0.29 -5.42
C ASN A 43 14.55 -1.32 -6.09
N THR A 44 15.26 -2.14 -5.30
CA THR A 44 16.19 -3.16 -5.81
C THR A 44 15.52 -4.31 -6.57
N GLY A 45 14.18 -4.31 -6.65
CA GLY A 45 13.39 -5.32 -7.35
C GLY A 45 12.88 -4.91 -8.74
N ASN A 46 13.27 -3.73 -9.27
CA ASN A 46 12.78 -3.21 -10.57
C ASN A 46 11.24 -3.20 -10.69
N PHE A 47 10.53 -2.91 -9.59
CA PHE A 47 9.08 -2.73 -9.62
C PHE A 47 8.75 -1.35 -10.21
N GLU A 48 8.51 -1.28 -11.51
CA GLU A 48 8.17 -0.05 -12.25
C GLU A 48 6.67 0.27 -12.28
N GLY A 49 5.82 -0.70 -11.90
CA GLY A 49 4.38 -0.57 -11.92
C GLY A 49 3.72 -1.20 -10.70
N PRO A 50 2.38 -1.11 -10.60
CA PRO A 50 1.60 -1.84 -9.61
C PRO A 50 1.97 -3.33 -9.63
N ALA A 51 1.92 -3.98 -8.47
CA ALA A 51 2.10 -5.42 -8.42
C ALA A 51 1.08 -6.11 -9.35
N PRO A 52 1.49 -7.14 -10.10
CA PRO A 52 0.56 -7.89 -10.93
C PRO A 52 -0.55 -8.49 -10.05
N VAL A 53 -1.77 -8.52 -10.59
CA VAL A 53 -2.92 -9.16 -9.95
C VAL A 53 -2.56 -10.59 -9.55
N SER A 54 -2.87 -10.97 -8.31
CA SER A 54 -2.52 -12.30 -7.84
C SER A 54 -3.38 -13.35 -8.56
N SER A 55 -2.85 -14.55 -8.79
CA SER A 55 -3.65 -15.65 -9.36
C SER A 55 -4.87 -16.00 -8.49
N ALA A 56 -4.83 -15.71 -7.19
CA ALA A 56 -5.98 -15.88 -6.30
C ALA A 56 -7.11 -14.87 -6.60
N GLU A 57 -6.75 -13.65 -7.01
CA GLU A 57 -7.68 -12.57 -7.35
C GLU A 57 -8.26 -12.78 -8.76
N ILE A 58 -7.43 -13.22 -9.72
CA ILE A 58 -7.87 -13.64 -11.06
C ILE A 58 -8.86 -14.82 -10.98
N ALA A 59 -8.65 -15.77 -10.06
CA ALA A 59 -9.54 -16.90 -9.87
C ALA A 59 -10.90 -16.51 -9.27
N GLN A 60 -11.00 -15.37 -8.58
CA GLN A 60 -12.26 -14.90 -7.98
C GLN A 60 -13.14 -14.12 -8.98
N GLU A 61 -12.56 -13.53 -10.04
CA GLU A 61 -13.34 -12.83 -11.07
C GLU A 61 -13.99 -13.78 -12.09
N GLN A 62 -13.45 -14.99 -12.30
CA GLN A 62 -14.05 -15.98 -13.22
C GLN A 62 -15.26 -16.75 -12.63
N GLN A 63 -15.61 -16.52 -11.36
CA GLN A 63 -16.70 -17.25 -10.70
C GLN A 63 -18.01 -16.43 -10.60
N ASN A 64 -18.01 -15.18 -11.06
CA ASN A 64 -19.21 -14.34 -11.12
C ASN A 64 -19.87 -14.28 -12.52
N GLU A 65 -19.35 -15.01 -13.51
CA GLU A 65 -19.99 -15.22 -14.81
C GLU A 65 -20.54 -16.66 -14.84
N THR A 66 -21.85 -16.79 -14.65
CA THR A 66 -22.63 -18.03 -14.68
C THR A 66 -22.27 -18.94 -15.87
N PRO A 67 -21.84 -20.21 -15.68
CA PRO A 67 -21.56 -21.15 -16.78
C PRO A 67 -22.85 -21.67 -17.47
N PRO A 68 -22.74 -22.25 -18.69
CA PRO A 68 -23.66 -22.00 -19.81
C PRO A 68 -24.89 -22.93 -19.83
N SER A 69 -26.05 -22.37 -20.18
CA SER A 69 -27.25 -23.14 -20.52
C SER A 69 -27.01 -23.95 -21.79
N SER A 70 -27.08 -25.26 -21.64
CA SER A 70 -26.94 -26.27 -22.68
C SER A 70 -28.26 -26.48 -23.42
N SER A 71 -28.49 -25.71 -24.50
CA SER A 71 -29.55 -25.89 -25.52
C SER A 71 -29.57 -24.59 -26.35
N GLU A 72 -29.35 -24.51 -27.66
CA GLU A 72 -29.55 -25.44 -28.76
C GLU A 72 -28.56 -25.08 -29.89
N ILE A 73 -27.96 -26.08 -30.52
CA ILE A 73 -27.25 -25.90 -31.78
C ILE A 73 -28.33 -25.85 -32.87
N PHE A 74 -28.73 -24.64 -33.30
CA PHE A 74 -29.52 -24.46 -34.53
C PHE A 74 -28.60 -24.00 -35.66
N VAL A 75 -28.14 -24.95 -36.47
CA VAL A 75 -27.48 -24.68 -37.75
C VAL A 75 -28.59 -24.68 -38.81
N PRO A 76 -28.91 -23.55 -39.46
CA PRO A 76 -29.90 -23.55 -40.54
C PRO A 76 -29.29 -24.21 -41.78
N LEU A 77 -29.86 -25.33 -42.24
CA LEU A 77 -29.57 -25.87 -43.56
C LEU A 77 -30.25 -24.98 -44.62
N THR A 78 -29.46 -24.20 -45.35
CA THR A 78 -29.88 -23.59 -46.61
C THR A 78 -29.70 -24.59 -47.76
N GLY A 79 -30.75 -24.84 -48.53
CA GLY A 79 -30.72 -25.55 -49.83
C GLY A 79 -32.10 -26.12 -50.17
N SER A 80 -32.89 -25.45 -51.02
CA SER A 80 -32.92 -25.54 -52.49
C SER A 80 -33.35 -26.92 -53.00
N GLY A 81 -34.59 -27.00 -53.49
CA GLY A 81 -35.21 -28.17 -54.13
C GLY A 81 -36.72 -28.01 -54.21
#